data_AF-A0A2V9BFQ1-F1
#
_entry.id   AF-A0A2V9BFQ1-F1
#
_cell.length_a   1.000
_cell.length_b   1.000
_cell.length_c   1.000
_cell.angle_alpha   90.00
_cell.angle_beta   90.00
_cell.angle_gamma   90.00
#
_symmetry.space_group_name_H-M   'P 1'
#
loop_
_entity.id
_entity.type
_entity.pdbx_description
1 polymer ?
#
loop_
_entity_poly.entity_id
_entity_poly.type
_entity_poly.pdbx_seq_one_letter_code
_entity_poly.pdbx_strand_id
1 'polypeptide(L)'
;MFRLSPFLIASSGVPFNVTSGIDSNHDSVFTDRPTFAEFQTALAGATIPGNVSFHCEPATGATEIPINCGLGPARFSLNLRLSKTFGFGKKAKSAATAGGGPMTGGTFGRGPGGPGGGGRGNRGGGMFGGDSASSGQRYSLTFGISARNLLNNVNEGLPVGVISSSVFGHANALAGGPFGSQASNRRVDMQVAFNF
;
A
#
# COMPACT_ATOMS: atom_id res chain seq x y z
N MET A 1 -23.48 11.89 11.12
CA MET A 1 -22.15 11.63 11.74
C MET A 1 -21.08 11.71 10.66
N PHE A 2 -19.88 12.22 10.96
CA PHE A 2 -18.74 12.11 10.04
C PHE A 2 -18.01 10.79 10.32
N ARG A 3 -17.63 10.07 9.27
CA ARG A 3 -16.80 8.87 9.36
C ARG A 3 -15.47 9.14 8.69
N LEU A 4 -14.39 8.94 9.42
CA LEU A 4 -13.02 9.03 8.94
C LEU A 4 -12.41 7.64 8.95
N SER A 5 -11.71 7.27 7.87
CA SER A 5 -11.02 5.99 7.76
C SER A 5 -9.66 6.21 7.10
N PRO A 6 -8.63 6.57 7.89
CA PRO A 6 -7.26 6.68 7.40
C PRO A 6 -6.64 5.30 7.26
N PHE A 7 -5.76 5.16 6.27
CA PHE A 7 -4.94 3.98 6.07
C PHE A 7 -3.55 4.40 5.60
N LEU A 8 -2.55 4.13 6.42
CA LEU A 8 -1.16 4.48 6.17
C LEU A 8 -0.34 3.22 5.91
N ILE A 9 0.55 3.29 4.93
CA ILE A 9 1.62 2.31 4.76
C ILE A 9 2.93 3.07 4.62
N ALA A 10 3.93 2.67 5.40
CA ALA A 10 5.28 3.18 5.32
C ALA A 10 6.28 2.02 5.39
N SER A 11 7.42 2.17 4.72
CA SER A 11 8.53 1.22 4.76
C SER A 11 9.84 1.98 4.58
N SER A 12 10.90 1.51 5.21
CA SER A 12 12.25 2.00 4.94
C SER A 12 12.69 1.65 3.52
N GLY A 13 13.83 2.22 3.13
CA GLY A 13 14.56 1.75 1.97
C GLY A 13 14.77 0.24 2.00
N VAL A 14 14.74 -0.38 0.83
CA VAL A 14 15.14 -1.77 0.67
C VAL A 14 16.58 -1.83 0.15
N PRO A 15 17.41 -2.75 0.66
CA PRO A 15 18.77 -2.90 0.17
C PRO A 15 18.83 -3.33 -1.31
N PHE A 16 19.89 -2.96 -2.01
CA PHE A 16 20.15 -3.35 -3.40
C PHE A 16 21.63 -3.59 -3.67
N ASN A 17 21.90 -4.44 -4.66
CA ASN A 17 23.26 -4.77 -5.09
C ASN A 17 23.85 -3.66 -5.94
N VAL A 18 25.15 -3.45 -5.76
CA VAL A 18 25.97 -2.61 -6.62
C VAL A 18 26.89 -3.53 -7.45
N THR A 19 26.93 -3.32 -8.77
CA THR A 19 27.69 -4.12 -9.72
C THR A 19 28.53 -3.23 -10.63
N SER A 20 29.59 -3.79 -11.20
CA SER A 20 30.52 -3.12 -12.13
C SER A 20 29.85 -2.82 -13.48
N GLY A 21 29.00 -3.72 -13.97
CA GLY A 21 28.43 -3.67 -15.32
C GLY A 21 29.42 -4.08 -16.41
N ILE A 22 30.59 -4.60 -16.02
CA ILE A 22 31.59 -5.20 -16.91
C ILE A 22 31.76 -6.67 -16.52
N ASP A 23 32.26 -7.46 -17.45
CA ASP A 23 32.61 -8.87 -17.23
C ASP A 23 34.12 -8.94 -16.94
N SER A 24 34.46 -8.94 -15.65
CA SER A 24 35.83 -9.00 -15.14
C SER A 24 36.33 -10.45 -15.01
N ASN A 25 35.41 -11.41 -14.88
CA ASN A 25 35.72 -12.83 -14.68
C ASN A 25 35.64 -13.68 -15.97
N HIS A 26 35.22 -13.07 -17.08
CA HIS A 26 35.05 -13.64 -18.42
C HIS A 26 33.99 -14.76 -18.53
N ASP A 27 32.92 -14.70 -17.73
CA ASP A 27 31.81 -15.66 -17.76
C ASP A 27 30.61 -15.23 -18.64
N SER A 28 30.73 -14.09 -19.33
CA SER A 28 29.66 -13.44 -20.12
C SER A 28 28.48 -12.93 -19.29
N VAL A 29 28.64 -12.79 -17.97
CA VAL A 29 27.66 -12.23 -17.04
C VAL A 29 28.18 -10.93 -16.42
N PHE A 30 27.56 -9.82 -16.78
CA PHE A 30 27.99 -8.46 -16.40
C PHE A 30 27.52 -8.05 -14.98
N THR A 31 27.37 -9.01 -14.06
CA THR A 31 26.91 -8.79 -12.68
C THR A 31 28.04 -8.80 -11.66
N ASP A 32 29.29 -8.75 -12.13
CA ASP A 32 30.46 -8.72 -11.27
C ASP A 32 30.42 -7.55 -10.28
N ARG A 33 31.03 -7.79 -9.13
CA ARG A 33 31.05 -6.87 -8.01
C ARG A 33 32.28 -5.98 -8.12
N PRO A 34 32.14 -4.65 -7.95
CA PRO A 34 33.29 -3.79 -8.00
C PRO A 34 34.12 -3.90 -6.72
N THR A 35 35.41 -3.65 -6.86
CA THR A 35 36.28 -3.38 -5.72
C THR A 35 35.85 -2.10 -5.01
N PHE A 36 36.23 -1.96 -3.75
CA PHE A 36 35.93 -0.73 -3.00
C PHE A 36 36.53 0.52 -3.65
N ALA A 37 37.72 0.41 -4.26
CA ALA A 37 38.37 1.52 -4.96
C ALA A 37 37.57 1.97 -6.20
N GLU A 38 37.09 1.01 -7.01
CA GLU A 38 36.25 1.30 -8.18
C GLU A 38 34.91 1.92 -7.76
N PHE A 39 34.30 1.37 -6.70
CA PHE A 39 33.06 1.93 -6.14
C PHE A 39 33.26 3.38 -5.66
N GLN A 40 34.33 3.68 -4.92
CA GLN A 40 34.61 5.04 -4.46
C GLN A 40 34.86 6.01 -5.62
N THR A 41 35.54 5.56 -6.67
CA THR A 41 35.79 6.35 -7.88
C THR A 41 34.47 6.68 -8.59
N ALA A 42 33.58 5.69 -8.75
CA ALA A 42 32.26 5.89 -9.33
C ALA A 42 31.38 6.81 -8.47
N LEU A 43 31.42 6.64 -7.15
CA LEU A 43 30.67 7.48 -6.21
C LEU A 43 31.12 8.94 -6.27
N ALA A 44 32.42 9.20 -6.40
CA ALA A 44 32.97 10.55 -6.56
C ALA A 44 32.58 11.23 -7.88
N GLY A 45 32.35 10.43 -8.93
CA GLY A 45 31.92 10.92 -10.25
C GLY A 45 30.40 11.01 -10.44
N ALA A 46 29.61 10.47 -9.51
CA ALA A 46 28.15 10.40 -9.62
C ALA A 46 27.44 11.46 -8.77
N THR A 47 26.26 11.90 -9.21
CA THR A 47 25.36 12.72 -8.38
C THR A 47 24.34 11.80 -7.72
N ILE A 48 24.51 11.51 -6.44
CA ILE A 48 23.61 10.61 -5.72
C ILE A 48 22.43 11.38 -5.14
N PRO A 49 21.17 10.95 -5.41
CA PRO A 49 20.00 11.48 -4.74
C PRO A 49 20.09 11.35 -3.21
N GLY A 50 19.70 12.38 -2.47
CA GLY A 50 19.78 12.38 -1.00
C GLY A 50 18.89 11.35 -0.28
N ASN A 51 18.03 10.66 -1.02
CA ASN A 51 17.18 9.56 -0.54
C ASN A 51 17.80 8.18 -0.79
N VAL A 52 19.04 8.10 -1.27
CA VAL A 52 19.81 6.86 -1.46
C VAL A 52 21.07 6.92 -0.61
N SER A 53 21.41 5.81 0.05
CA SER A 53 22.65 5.71 0.83
C SER A 53 23.42 4.44 0.51
N PHE A 54 24.71 4.42 0.84
CA PHE A 54 25.60 3.29 0.60
C PHE A 54 26.41 2.96 1.85
N HIS A 55 26.43 1.68 2.22
CA HIS A 55 27.19 1.11 3.32
C HIS A 55 28.07 -0.02 2.78
N CYS A 56 28.96 0.32 1.85
CA CYS A 56 29.70 -0.61 0.99
C CYS A 56 31.13 -0.91 1.45
N GLU A 57 31.42 -0.78 2.75
CA GLU A 57 32.76 -1.06 3.28
C GLU A 57 33.04 -2.58 3.31
N PRO A 58 34.11 -3.07 2.66
CA PRO A 58 34.48 -4.47 2.70
C PRO A 58 34.86 -4.94 4.10
N ALA A 59 34.67 -6.23 4.37
CA ALA A 59 35.25 -6.86 5.55
C ALA A 59 36.79 -6.84 5.47
N THR A 60 37.46 -6.89 6.62
CA THR A 60 38.92 -6.92 6.69
C THR A 60 39.50 -8.04 5.82
N GLY A 61 40.36 -7.67 4.87
CA GLY A 61 40.99 -8.61 3.92
C GLY A 61 40.21 -8.86 2.63
N ALA A 62 38.98 -8.35 2.50
CA ALA A 62 38.24 -8.35 1.25
C ALA A 62 38.50 -7.06 0.43
N THR A 63 38.56 -7.20 -0.89
CA THR A 63 38.74 -6.08 -1.82
C THR A 63 37.41 -5.60 -2.41
N GLU A 64 36.42 -6.48 -2.48
CA GLU A 64 35.10 -6.24 -3.06
C GLU A 64 34.08 -5.72 -2.04
N ILE A 65 33.15 -4.88 -2.51
CA ILE A 65 32.10 -4.31 -1.65
C ILE A 65 31.07 -5.37 -1.23
N PRO A 66 30.43 -5.30 -0.04
CA PRO A 66 29.43 -6.28 0.37
C PRO A 66 28.19 -6.33 -0.53
N ILE A 67 27.52 -7.49 -0.57
CA ILE A 67 26.20 -7.60 -1.22
C ILE A 67 25.19 -6.68 -0.54
N ASN A 68 24.19 -6.20 -1.29
CA ASN A 68 23.10 -5.38 -0.76
C ASN A 68 23.56 -4.15 0.03
N CYS A 69 24.70 -3.57 -0.34
CA CYS A 69 25.27 -2.45 0.40
C CYS A 69 24.65 -1.08 0.03
N GLY A 70 23.91 -0.98 -1.07
CA GLY A 70 23.09 0.19 -1.38
C GLY A 70 21.75 0.13 -0.66
N LEU A 71 21.24 1.25 -0.18
CA LEU A 71 19.93 1.40 0.43
C LEU A 71 19.08 2.37 -0.38
N GLY A 72 17.96 1.89 -0.93
CA GLY A 72 17.07 2.70 -1.73
C GLY A 72 16.20 3.67 -0.92
N PRO A 73 15.33 4.44 -1.60
CA PRO A 73 14.46 5.40 -0.93
C PRO A 73 13.41 4.75 -0.02
N ALA A 74 13.09 5.44 1.09
CA ALA A 74 11.94 5.09 1.91
C ALA A 74 10.63 5.33 1.15
N ARG A 75 9.59 4.57 1.53
CA ARG A 75 8.29 4.57 0.86
C ARG A 75 7.20 4.93 1.85
N PHE A 76 6.28 5.78 1.40
CA PHE A 76 5.19 6.32 2.20
C PHE A 76 3.95 6.54 1.35
N SER A 77 2.80 6.04 1.80
CA SER A 77 1.50 6.31 1.17
C SER A 77 0.40 6.42 2.21
N LEU A 78 -0.27 7.56 2.22
CA LEU A 78 -1.45 7.81 3.07
C LEU A 78 -2.70 7.81 2.21
N ASN A 79 -3.65 6.94 2.53
CA ASN A 79 -4.97 6.87 1.93
C ASN A 79 -6.02 7.27 2.96
N LEU A 80 -7.06 7.99 2.53
CA LEU A 80 -8.09 8.51 3.42
C LEU A 80 -9.46 8.34 2.78
N ARG A 81 -10.42 7.81 3.56
CA ARG A 81 -11.84 7.91 3.25
C ARG A 81 -12.55 8.77 4.29
N LEU A 82 -13.35 9.71 3.81
CA LEU A 82 -14.19 10.57 4.62
C LEU A 82 -15.62 10.49 4.09
N SER A 83 -16.59 10.24 4.96
CA SER A 83 -18.00 10.26 4.57
C SER A 83 -18.88 10.96 5.61
N LYS A 84 -20.00 11.49 5.14
CA LYS A 84 -21.06 12.02 5.99
C LYS A 84 -22.41 11.66 5.41
N THR A 85 -23.24 11.05 6.25
CA THR A 85 -24.65 10.78 5.93
C THR A 85 -25.53 11.81 6.62
N PHE A 86 -26.40 12.42 5.84
CA PHE A 86 -27.50 13.27 6.27
C PHE A 86 -28.81 12.49 6.14
N GLY A 87 -29.60 12.39 7.20
CA GLY A 87 -30.95 11.85 7.13
C GLY A 87 -31.99 12.94 7.07
N PHE A 88 -33.07 12.70 6.34
CA PHE A 88 -34.21 13.60 6.30
C PHE A 88 -35.51 12.84 5.97
N GLY A 89 -36.64 13.51 6.19
CA GLY A 89 -37.96 12.90 6.13
C GLY A 89 -38.44 12.43 7.49
N LYS A 90 -39.62 11.79 7.53
CA LYS A 90 -40.16 11.23 8.78
C LYS A 90 -39.21 10.13 9.28
N LYS A 91 -39.13 9.94 10.59
CA LYS A 91 -38.43 8.78 11.15
C LYS A 91 -38.95 7.54 10.45
N ALA A 92 -38.05 6.73 9.91
CA ALA A 92 -38.43 5.45 9.36
C ALA A 92 -39.15 4.70 10.49
N LYS A 93 -40.38 4.23 10.26
CA LYS A 93 -41.00 3.30 11.20
C LYS A 93 -40.04 2.13 11.23
N SER A 94 -39.30 1.96 12.32
CA SER A 94 -38.82 0.63 12.68
C SER A 94 -40.08 -0.22 12.65
N ALA A 95 -40.16 -1.16 11.71
CA ALA A 95 -41.10 -2.24 11.88
C ALA A 95 -40.72 -2.85 13.22
N ALA A 96 -41.49 -2.53 14.26
CA ALA A 96 -41.47 -3.32 15.47
C ALA A 96 -41.71 -4.74 14.97
N THR A 97 -40.74 -5.62 15.21
CA THR A 97 -40.98 -7.05 15.13
C THR A 97 -42.10 -7.33 16.12
N ALA A 98 -43.34 -7.23 15.64
CA ALA A 98 -44.53 -7.59 16.37
C ALA A 98 -44.47 -9.10 16.56
N GLY A 99 -44.31 -9.55 17.80
CA GLY A 99 -44.32 -10.97 18.11
C GLY A 99 -43.54 -11.39 19.35
N GLY A 100 -43.50 -10.55 20.40
CA GLY A 100 -43.23 -11.05 21.74
C GLY A 100 -44.50 -11.69 22.28
N GLY A 101 -44.60 -13.02 22.18
CA GLY A 101 -45.64 -13.83 22.83
C GLY A 101 -44.99 -15.06 23.46
N PRO A 102 -45.29 -15.39 24.73
CA PRO A 102 -44.66 -16.49 25.45
C PRO A 102 -45.27 -17.83 25.02
N MET A 103 -44.46 -18.77 24.55
CA MET A 103 -44.87 -20.16 24.35
C MET A 103 -43.89 -21.10 25.05
N THR A 104 -44.39 -21.61 26.17
CA THR A 104 -43.95 -22.76 26.94
C THR A 104 -43.91 -24.04 26.08
N GLY A 105 -42.87 -24.86 26.26
CA GLY A 105 -42.92 -26.33 26.17
C GLY A 105 -42.98 -27.00 24.79
N GLY A 106 -41.97 -27.81 24.48
CA GLY A 106 -42.03 -28.74 23.34
C GLY A 106 -40.68 -29.39 22.99
N THR A 107 -40.46 -30.59 23.53
CA THR A 107 -39.27 -31.41 23.38
C THR A 107 -39.24 -32.17 22.02
N PHE A 108 -38.01 -32.48 21.57
CA PHE A 108 -37.57 -33.49 20.57
C PHE A 108 -37.45 -33.11 19.08
N GLY A 109 -36.27 -33.39 18.47
CA GLY A 109 -36.21 -33.76 17.04
C GLY A 109 -34.96 -33.49 16.16
N ARG A 110 -33.77 -33.99 16.54
CA ARG A 110 -32.73 -34.63 15.67
C ARG A 110 -32.27 -34.01 14.32
N GLY A 111 -30.96 -33.71 14.23
CA GLY A 111 -30.20 -33.82 12.96
C GLY A 111 -28.84 -33.07 12.93
N PRO A 112 -27.67 -33.74 12.87
CA PRO A 112 -26.36 -33.11 12.76
C PRO A 112 -25.96 -32.91 11.28
N GLY A 113 -25.75 -31.67 10.87
CA GLY A 113 -25.34 -31.32 9.50
C GLY A 113 -24.22 -30.28 9.48
N GLY A 114 -23.00 -30.77 9.21
CA GLY A 114 -21.79 -30.17 8.64
C GLY A 114 -21.52 -28.64 8.71
N PRO A 115 -20.27 -28.21 8.95
CA PRO A 115 -19.88 -26.81 8.81
C PRO A 115 -19.87 -26.42 7.32
N GLY A 116 -20.96 -25.80 6.87
CA GLY A 116 -21.02 -25.13 5.58
C GLY A 116 -20.08 -23.92 5.57
N GLY A 117 -18.92 -24.09 4.95
CA GLY A 117 -17.97 -23.03 4.64
C GLY A 117 -18.62 -21.96 3.77
N GLY A 118 -19.13 -20.91 4.41
CA GLY A 118 -19.62 -19.71 3.77
C GLY A 118 -18.45 -18.92 3.16
N GLY A 119 -18.40 -18.92 1.83
CA GLY A 119 -17.40 -18.27 1.02
C GLY A 119 -17.10 -16.84 1.45
N ARG A 120 -15.81 -16.54 1.50
CA ARG A 120 -15.25 -15.18 1.55
C ARG A 120 -15.61 -14.47 0.26
N GLY A 121 -16.84 -13.97 0.19
CA GLY A 121 -17.24 -13.01 -0.82
C GLY A 121 -16.40 -11.76 -0.63
N ASN A 122 -15.44 -11.56 -1.54
CA ASN A 122 -14.84 -10.28 -1.85
C ASN A 122 -15.95 -9.28 -2.21
N ARG A 123 -16.66 -8.74 -1.21
CA ARG A 123 -17.37 -7.49 -1.38
C ARG A 123 -16.29 -6.43 -1.43
N GLY A 124 -15.87 -6.10 -2.64
CA GLY A 124 -15.21 -4.84 -2.92
C GLY A 124 -16.09 -3.75 -2.35
N GLY A 125 -15.76 -3.32 -1.13
CA GLY A 125 -16.49 -2.26 -0.45
C GLY A 125 -16.34 -1.02 -1.30
N GLY A 126 -17.43 -0.62 -1.96
CA GLY A 126 -17.52 0.72 -2.56
C GLY A 126 -17.21 1.79 -1.51
N MET A 127 -17.12 3.06 -1.91
CA MET A 127 -16.79 4.16 -1.00
C MET A 127 -17.71 4.29 0.24
N PHE A 128 -18.84 3.59 0.26
CA PHE A 128 -19.80 3.52 1.37
C PHE A 128 -19.84 2.14 2.06
N GLY A 129 -18.81 1.32 1.92
CA GLY A 129 -18.74 -0.02 2.50
C GLY A 129 -18.84 -0.05 4.03
N GLY A 130 -19.76 -0.87 4.53
CA GLY A 130 -19.76 -1.41 5.88
C GLY A 130 -20.82 -0.87 6.84
N ASP A 131 -21.31 0.34 6.64
CA ASP A 131 -22.15 1.00 7.64
C ASP A 131 -22.75 2.26 7.02
N SER A 132 -23.85 2.06 6.29
CA SER A 132 -24.88 3.09 6.23
C SER A 132 -25.34 3.26 7.67
N ALA A 133 -24.70 4.18 8.41
CA ALA A 133 -25.23 4.67 9.67
C ALA A 133 -26.65 5.14 9.36
N SER A 134 -27.64 4.27 9.63
CA SER A 134 -29.03 4.56 9.33
C SER A 134 -29.30 5.84 10.08
N SER A 135 -29.64 6.89 9.35
CA SER A 135 -29.96 8.18 9.98
C SER A 135 -31.23 8.09 10.84
N GLY A 136 -31.89 6.93 10.85
CA GLY A 136 -33.22 6.71 11.42
C GLY A 136 -34.32 7.40 10.62
N GLN A 137 -33.98 8.05 9.50
CA GLN A 137 -34.90 8.82 8.67
C GLN A 137 -35.29 8.06 7.40
N ARG A 138 -36.46 8.37 6.85
CA ARG A 138 -37.00 7.76 5.61
C ARG A 138 -36.07 7.92 4.41
N TYR A 139 -35.36 9.04 4.32
CA TYR A 139 -34.41 9.32 3.25
C TYR A 139 -33.02 9.58 3.83
N SER A 140 -31.97 9.28 3.06
CA SER A 140 -30.61 9.67 3.40
C SER A 140 -29.79 10.10 2.19
N LEU A 141 -28.92 11.08 2.40
CA LEU A 141 -27.93 11.54 1.43
C LEU A 141 -26.54 11.40 2.03
N THR A 142 -25.69 10.58 1.42
CA THR A 142 -24.32 10.33 1.86
C THR A 142 -23.34 10.95 0.88
N PHE A 143 -22.48 11.83 1.37
CA PHE A 143 -21.31 12.33 0.66
C PHE A 143 -20.09 11.51 1.07
N GLY A 144 -19.27 11.12 0.11
CA GLY A 144 -18.05 10.37 0.32
C GLY A 144 -16.89 10.93 -0.49
N ILE A 145 -15.72 11.01 0.13
CA ILE A 145 -14.45 11.37 -0.49
C ILE A 145 -13.48 10.23 -0.21
N SER A 146 -12.78 9.76 -1.24
CA SER A 146 -11.68 8.80 -1.11
C SER A 146 -10.44 9.40 -1.76
N ALA A 147 -9.44 9.73 -0.94
CA ALA A 147 -8.14 10.18 -1.40
C ALA A 147 -7.13 9.02 -1.32
N ARG A 148 -6.44 8.77 -2.43
CA ARG A 148 -5.29 7.87 -2.51
C ARG A 148 -4.02 8.67 -2.75
N ASN A 149 -2.95 8.29 -2.08
CA ASN A 149 -1.72 9.08 -2.01
C ASN A 149 -2.02 10.54 -1.65
N LEU A 150 -2.69 10.76 -0.52
CA LEU A 150 -3.21 12.06 -0.09
C LEU A 150 -2.11 13.14 -0.02
N LEU A 151 -0.91 12.77 0.42
CA LEU A 151 0.24 13.67 0.52
C LEU A 151 0.98 13.88 -0.82
N ASN A 152 0.53 13.22 -1.89
CA ASN A 152 1.15 13.28 -3.20
C ASN A 152 2.65 12.94 -3.18
N ASN A 153 3.02 11.87 -2.47
CA ASN A 153 4.40 11.40 -2.38
C ASN A 153 4.71 10.45 -3.54
N VAL A 154 5.84 10.65 -4.23
CA VAL A 154 6.31 9.73 -5.27
C VAL A 154 7.17 8.66 -4.62
N ASN A 155 6.66 7.43 -4.61
CA ASN A 155 7.43 6.30 -4.09
C ASN A 155 8.31 5.73 -5.20
N GLU A 156 9.61 6.00 -5.12
CA GLU A 156 10.62 5.52 -6.07
C GLU A 156 10.91 4.03 -5.91
N GLY A 157 11.25 3.39 -7.03
CA GLY A 157 11.68 2.00 -7.11
C GLY A 157 13.11 1.80 -6.60
N LEU A 158 13.69 0.65 -6.94
CA LEU A 158 15.10 0.41 -6.65
C LEU A 158 15.98 1.31 -7.54
N PRO A 159 17.00 1.97 -6.97
CA PRO A 159 18.00 2.68 -7.75
C PRO A 159 18.81 1.75 -8.67
N VAL A 160 19.38 2.32 -9.73
CA VAL A 160 20.34 1.62 -10.59
C VAL A 160 21.65 1.42 -9.83
N GLY A 161 21.99 0.16 -9.56
CA GLY A 161 23.20 -0.24 -8.87
C GLY A 161 24.43 -0.47 -9.75
N VAL A 162 24.37 -0.15 -11.05
CA VAL A 162 25.48 -0.40 -11.98
C VAL A 162 26.39 0.83 -12.02
N ILE A 163 27.63 0.72 -11.54
CA ILE A 163 28.55 1.88 -11.41
C ILE A 163 29.04 2.43 -12.75
N SER A 164 28.99 1.64 -13.83
CA SER A 164 29.28 2.09 -15.20
C SER A 164 28.11 2.80 -15.86
N SER A 165 26.93 2.85 -15.22
CA SER A 165 25.75 3.55 -15.73
C SER A 165 25.83 5.04 -15.43
N SER A 166 25.46 5.89 -16.41
CA SER A 166 25.35 7.34 -16.22
C SER A 166 24.25 7.76 -15.23
N VAL A 167 23.34 6.85 -14.89
CA VAL A 167 22.23 7.05 -13.93
C VAL A 167 22.43 6.21 -12.67
N PHE A 168 23.68 5.85 -12.34
CA PHE A 168 24.02 5.17 -11.09
C PHE A 168 23.44 5.92 -9.88
N GLY A 169 22.79 5.17 -8.99
CA GLY A 169 22.14 5.73 -7.80
C GLY A 169 20.77 6.38 -8.05
N HIS A 170 20.29 6.47 -9.29
CA HIS A 170 18.94 6.97 -9.59
C HIS A 170 17.93 5.85 -9.77
N ALA A 171 16.69 6.07 -9.30
CA ALA A 171 15.58 5.18 -9.58
C ALA A 171 14.96 5.52 -10.94
N ASN A 172 14.86 4.53 -11.84
CA ASN A 172 14.21 4.67 -13.15
C ASN A 172 12.79 4.08 -13.19
N ALA A 173 12.25 3.73 -12.02
CA ALA A 173 10.92 3.14 -11.87
C ALA A 173 10.28 3.60 -10.56
N LEU A 174 8.98 3.36 -10.43
CA LEU A 174 8.23 3.56 -9.19
C LEU A 174 8.21 2.28 -8.35
N ALA A 175 8.04 2.43 -7.04
CA ALA A 175 7.77 1.30 -6.15
C ALA A 175 6.45 0.63 -6.53
N GLY A 176 6.50 -0.69 -6.74
CA GLY A 176 5.30 -1.50 -6.93
C GLY A 176 4.54 -1.77 -5.63
N GLY A 177 3.52 -2.63 -5.74
CA GLY A 177 2.74 -3.07 -4.59
C GLY A 177 1.85 -1.96 -4.01
N PRO A 178 1.68 -1.87 -2.69
CA PRO A 178 0.69 -0.97 -2.10
C PRO A 178 1.15 0.50 -2.05
N PHE A 179 2.39 0.78 -2.44
CA PHE A 179 3.00 2.12 -2.41
C PHE A 179 2.80 2.90 -3.71
N GLY A 180 2.49 2.24 -4.83
CA GLY A 180 2.40 2.91 -6.12
C GLY A 180 1.79 2.05 -7.23
N SER A 181 1.19 2.73 -8.20
CA SER A 181 0.93 2.21 -9.54
C SER A 181 1.72 3.05 -10.55
N GLN A 182 1.73 2.68 -11.84
CA GLN A 182 2.53 3.36 -12.87
C GLN A 182 2.38 4.89 -12.95
N ALA A 183 1.32 5.47 -12.37
CA ALA A 183 1.12 6.91 -12.36
C ALA A 183 1.59 7.61 -11.07
N SER A 184 1.82 6.91 -9.93
CA SER A 184 2.09 7.43 -8.56
C SER A 184 1.33 8.70 -8.11
N ASN A 185 0.31 9.13 -8.84
CA ASN A 185 -0.35 10.42 -8.63
C ASN A 185 -1.34 10.35 -7.47
N ARG A 186 -1.49 11.47 -6.77
CA ARG A 186 -2.64 11.69 -5.88
C ARG A 186 -3.94 11.56 -6.68
N ARG A 187 -4.86 10.74 -6.19
CA ARG A 187 -6.20 10.59 -6.76
C ARG A 187 -7.25 10.85 -5.70
N VAL A 188 -8.19 11.74 -6.00
CA VAL A 188 -9.33 12.07 -5.13
C VAL A 188 -10.60 11.73 -5.89
N ASP A 189 -11.31 10.73 -5.41
CA ASP A 189 -12.62 10.34 -5.92
C ASP A 189 -13.68 10.92 -4.98
N MET A 190 -14.78 11.44 -5.56
CA MET A 190 -15.94 11.93 -4.81
C MET A 190 -17.18 11.16 -5.23
N GLN A 191 -18.03 10.80 -4.27
CA GLN A 191 -19.27 10.09 -4.54
C GLN A 191 -20.41 10.69 -3.69
N VAL A 192 -21.61 10.70 -4.26
CA VAL A 192 -22.85 10.99 -3.54
C VAL A 192 -23.79 9.80 -3.73
N ALA A 193 -24.44 9.38 -2.66
CA ALA A 193 -25.46 8.33 -2.68
C ALA A 193 -26.73 8.81 -1.99
N PHE A 194 -27.88 8.57 -2.62
CA PHE A 194 -29.20 8.84 -2.07
C PHE A 194 -29.93 7.51 -1.81
N ASN A 195 -30.52 7.35 -0.63
CA ASN A 195 -31.33 6.19 -0.26
C ASN A 195 -32.73 6.65 0.19
N PHE A 196 -33.76 5.85 -0.10
CA PHE A 196 -35.18 6.16 0.10
C PHE A 196 -35.99 5.01 0.71
#